data_AF-A0A6I2GG33-F1
#
_entry.id   AF-A0A6I2GG33-F1
#
_cell.length_a   1.000
_cell.length_b   1.000
_cell.length_c   1.000
_cell.angle_alpha   90.00
_cell.angle_beta   90.00
_cell.angle_gamma   90.00
#
_symmetry.space_group_name_H-M   'P 1'
#
loop_
_entity.id
_entity.type
_entity.pdbx_description
1 polymer ?
#
loop_
_entity_poly.entity_id
_entity_poly.type
_entity_poly.pdbx_seq_one_letter_code
_entity_poly.pdbx_strand_id
1 'polypeptide(L)' 'MKNDLTVQKIADELNVNCSYLSRIIKNKFGHSTVDYLINFRMLKAKFLLENSDHTVTMISRAVGYQNPLSFSRA' A
#
# COMPACT_ATOMS: atom_id res chain seq x y z
N MET A 1 -15.72 6.83 -1.65
CA MET A 1 -15.30 5.98 -0.51
C MET A 1 -13.78 5.92 -0.48
N LYS A 2 -13.15 6.32 0.64
CA LYS A 2 -11.69 6.31 0.83
C LYS A 2 -11.19 4.87 0.97
N ASN A 3 -10.71 4.27 -0.11
CA ASN A 3 -10.04 2.96 -0.11
C ASN A 3 -8.51 3.09 0.03
N ASP A 4 -8.06 4.04 0.85
CA ASP A 4 -6.64 4.14 1.18
C ASP A 4 -6.32 2.99 2.14
N LEU A 5 -5.62 1.95 1.68
CA LEU A 5 -5.05 0.90 2.52
C LEU A 5 -3.96 1.57 3.37
N THR A 6 -4.24 1.79 4.65
CA THR A 6 -3.30 2.38 5.62
C THR A 6 -2.93 1.34 6.67
N VAL A 7 -1.81 1.54 7.35
CA VAL A 7 -1.42 0.69 8.49
C VAL A 7 -2.50 0.68 9.56
N GLN A 8 -3.14 1.83 9.80
CA GLN A 8 -4.25 1.96 10.73
C GLN A 8 -5.42 1.07 10.33
N LYS A 9 -5.86 1.10 9.07
CA LYS A 9 -6.94 0.21 8.61
C LYS A 9 -6.60 -1.26 8.76
N ILE A 10 -5.37 -1.66 8.43
CA ILE A 10 -4.95 -3.05 8.61
C ILE A 10 -5.00 -3.43 10.09
N ALA A 11 -4.59 -2.53 10.99
CA ALA A 11 -4.67 -2.74 12.42
C ALA A 11 -6.12 -2.86 12.90
N ASP A 12 -7.02 -2.00 12.41
CA ASP A 12 -8.44 -2.00 12.72
C ASP A 12 -9.13 -3.30 12.25
N GLU A 13 -8.89 -3.74 11.02
CA GLU A 13 -9.42 -5.00 10.46
C GLU A 13 -8.94 -6.24 11.22
N LEU A 14 -7.71 -6.19 11.75
CA LEU A 14 -7.13 -7.28 12.54
C LEU A 14 -7.45 -7.16 14.04
N ASN A 15 -8.17 -6.12 14.47
CA ASN A 15 -8.42 -5.78 15.88
C ASN A 15 -7.12 -5.73 16.73
N VAL A 16 -6.06 -5.17 16.18
CA VAL A 16 -4.78 -5.00 16.87
C VAL A 16 -4.39 -3.54 16.99
N ASN A 17 -3.55 -3.22 17.97
CA ASN A 17 -2.99 -1.88 18.09
C ASN A 17 -2.02 -1.59 16.93
N CYS A 18 -2.16 -0.42 16.30
CA CYS A 18 -1.34 0.01 15.14
C CYS A 18 0.17 0.09 15.44
N SER A 19 0.54 0.53 16.64
CA SER A 19 1.94 0.55 17.10
C SER A 19 2.49 -0.86 17.29
N TYR A 20 1.66 -1.77 17.81
CA TYR A 20 2.01 -3.18 17.95
C TYR A 20 2.21 -3.85 16.58
N LEU A 21 1.28 -3.66 15.65
CA LEU A 21 1.39 -4.14 14.27
C LEU A 21 2.68 -3.62 13.61
N SER A 22 2.97 -2.33 13.78
CA SER A 22 4.16 -1.72 13.21
C SER A 22 5.46 -2.28 13.79
N ARG A 23 5.48 -2.57 15.09
CA ARG A 23 6.63 -3.21 15.75
C ARG A 23 6.83 -4.64 15.26
N ILE A 24 5.75 -5.42 15.11
CA ILE A 24 5.84 -6.78 14.57
C ILE A 24 6.38 -6.76 13.14
N ILE A 25 5.84 -5.91 12.27
CA ILE A 25 6.27 -5.87 10.87
C ILE A 25 7.74 -5.46 10.78
N LYS A 26 8.16 -4.45 11.54
CA LYS A 26 9.57 -4.06 11.61
C LYS A 26 10.47 -5.20 12.08
N ASN A 27 10.06 -5.93 13.12
CA ASN A 27 10.84 -7.03 13.65
C ASN A 27 10.88 -8.25 12.72
N LYS A 28 9.79 -8.55 12.00
CA LYS A 28 9.71 -9.70 11.10
C LYS A 28 10.37 -9.45 9.75
N PHE A 29 10.21 -8.26 9.19
CA PHE A 29 10.58 -7.94 7.80
C PHE A 29 11.78 -7.00 7.70
N GLY A 30 12.31 -6.50 8.82
CA GLY A 30 13.49 -5.62 8.84
C GLY A 30 13.25 -4.18 8.34
N HIS A 31 12.05 -3.88 7.83
CA HIS A 31 11.69 -2.59 7.25
C HIS A 31 10.44 -2.01 7.92
N SER A 32 10.22 -0.70 7.77
CA SER A 32 9.03 -0.07 8.36
C SER A 32 7.76 -0.59 7.70
N THR A 33 6.63 -0.52 8.41
CA THR A 33 5.33 -0.86 7.84
C THR A 33 4.96 0.00 6.63
N VAL A 34 5.48 1.23 6.58
CA VAL A 34 5.29 2.13 5.45
C VAL A 34 6.03 1.61 4.22
N ASP A 35 7.30 1.20 4.37
CA ASP A 35 8.09 0.63 3.28
C ASP A 35 7.46 -0.66 2.75
N TYR A 36 6.97 -1.51 3.65
CA TYR A 36 6.27 -2.73 3.28
C TYR A 36 5.00 -2.42 2.45
N LEU A 37 4.22 -1.43 2.89
CA LEU A 37 3.02 -1.00 2.19
C LEU A 37 3.32 -0.40 0.81
N ILE A 38 4.38 0.40 0.68
CA ILE A 38 4.83 0.96 -0.60
C ILE A 38 5.20 -0.18 -1.56
N ASN A 39 6.02 -1.14 -1.12
CA ASN A 39 6.41 -2.29 -1.92
C ASN A 39 5.19 -3.12 -2.36
N PHE A 40 4.27 -3.40 -1.44
CA PHE A 40 3.04 -4.12 -1.76
C PHE A 40 2.20 -3.39 -2.82
N ARG A 41 2.06 -2.06 -2.71
CA ARG A 41 1.34 -1.25 -3.70
C ARG A 41 2.00 -1.32 -5.06
N MET A 42 3.34 -1.26 -5.14
CA MET A 42 4.07 -1.34 -6.40
C MET A 42 3.99 -2.73 -7.03
N LEU A 43 4.03 -3.80 -6.24
CA LEU A 43 3.80 -5.16 -6.75
C LEU A 43 2.41 -5.31 -7.37
N LYS A 44 1.38 -4.78 -6.70
CA LYS A 44 0.01 -4.77 -7.24
C LYS A 44 -0.10 -3.90 -8.49
N ALA A 45 0.58 -2.74 -8.53
CA ALA A 45 0.60 -1.86 -9.69
C ALA A 45 1.23 -2.55 -10.89
N LYS A 46 2.37 -3.24 -10.70
CA LYS A 46 3.02 -4.05 -11.72
C LYS A 46 2.08 -5.10 -12.28
N PHE A 47 1.41 -5.87 -11.41
CA PHE A 47 0.43 -6.87 -11.84
C PHE A 47 -0.67 -6.25 -12.71
N LEU A 48 -1.23 -5.11 -12.30
CA LEU A 48 -2.28 -4.43 -13.08
C LEU A 48 -1.77 -3.87 -14.41
N LEU A 49 -0.54 -3.37 -14.46
CA LEU A 49 0.09 -2.88 -15.69
C LEU A 49 0.32 -4.00 -16.71
N GLU A 50 0.61 -5.21 -16.24
CA GLU A 50 0.85 -6.38 -17.09
C GLU A 50 -0.44 -7.11 -17.49
N ASN A 51 -1.51 -7.01 -16.68
CA ASN A 51 -2.70 -7.86 -16.80
C ASN A 51 -4.01 -7.08 -16.99
N SER A 52 -3.96 -5.79 -17.29
CA SER A 52 -5.17 -4.99 -17.57
C SER A 52 -4.89 -3.86 -18.56
N ASP A 53 -5.94 -3.38 -19.22
CA ASP A 53 -5.90 -2.21 -20.10
C ASP A 53 -6.19 -0.89 -19.36
N HIS A 54 -6.04 -0.89 -18.03
CA HIS A 54 -6.28 0.30 -17.23
C HIS A 54 -5.21 1.37 -17.47
N THR A 55 -5.64 2.63 -17.52
CA THR A 55 -4.70 3.74 -17.61
C THR A 55 -3.84 3.82 -16.35
N VAL A 56 -2.63 4.34 -16.47
CA VAL A 56 -1.72 4.57 -15.33
C VAL A 56 -2.41 5.37 -14.21
N THR A 57 -3.27 6.32 -14.56
CA THR A 57 -4.06 7.11 -13.58
C THR A 57 -5.09 6.25 -12.84
N MET A 58 -5.74 5.30 -13.51
CA MET A 58 -6.65 4.37 -12.85
C MET A 58 -5.88 3.43 -11.92
N ILE A 59 -4.76 2.88 -12.39
CA ILE A 59 -3.91 1.98 -11.61
C ILE A 59 -3.37 2.70 -10.36
N SER A 60 -2.86 3.92 -10.50
CA SER A 60 -2.33 4.70 -9.37
C SER A 60 -3.39 4.89 -8.27
N ARG A 61 -4.63 5.20 -8.66
CA ARG A 61 -5.76 5.32 -7.72
C ARG A 61 -6.10 3.97 -7.08
N ALA A 62 -6.13 2.89 -7.88
CA ALA A 62 -6.45 1.54 -7.41
C ALA A 62 -5.43 0.99 -6.41
N VAL A 63 -4.17 1.43 -6.49
CA VAL A 63 -3.10 1.07 -5.53
C VAL A 63 -2.90 2.11 -4.43
N GLY A 64 -3.83 3.06 -4.27
CA GLY A 64 -3.88 3.97 -3.11
C GLY A 64 -3.02 5.22 -3.24
N TYR A 65 -2.69 5.64 -4.47
CA TYR A 65 -2.07 6.95 -4.76
C TYR A 65 -3.10 7.90 -5.34
N GLN A 66 -3.56 8.85 -4.51
CA GLN A 66 -4.49 9.91 -4.94
C GLN A 66 -3.83 10.89 -5.91
N ASN A 67 -2.54 11.18 -5.69
CA ASN A 67 -1.72 11.99 -6.57
C ASN A 67 -0.84 11.09 -7.47
N PRO A 68 -1.04 11.10 -8.80
CA PRO A 68 -0.20 10.35 -9.74
C PRO A 68 1.30 10.70 -9.66
N LEU A 69 1.67 11.92 -9.24
CA LEU A 69 3.07 12.29 -9.02
C LEU A 69 3.69 11.53 -7.85
N SER A 70 2.90 11.26 -6.81
CA SER A 70 3.36 10.43 -5.68
C SER A 70 3.54 8.98 -6.10
N PHE A 71 2.72 8.49 -7.04
CA PHE A 71 2.86 7.15 -7.63
C PHE A 71 4.14 7.04 -8.46
N SER A 72 4.42 8.04 -9.31
CA SER A 72 5.62 8.05 -10.16
C SER A 72 6.94 8.16 -9.40
N ARG A 73 6.92 8.53 -8.11
CA ARG A 73 8.12 8.69 -7.26
C ARG A 73 8.37 7.49 -6.33
N ALA A 74 7.41 6.57 -6.24
CA ALA A 74 7.48 5.38 -5.41
C ALA A 74 8.24 4.25 -6.12
#